data_AF-A0A930U5T3-F1
#
_entry.id   AF-A0A930U5T3-F1
#
_cell.length_a   1.000
_cell.length_b   1.000
_cell.length_c   1.000
_cell.angle_alpha   90.00
_cell.angle_beta   90.00
_cell.angle_gamma   90.00
#
_symmetry.space_group_name_H-M   'P 1'
#
loop_
_entity.id
_entity.type
_entity.pdbx_description
1 polymer ?
#
loop_
_entity_poly.entity_id
_entity_poly.type
_entity_poly.pdbx_seq_one_letter_code
_entity_poly.pdbx_strand_id
1 'polypeptide(L)'
;MPALAIGDPAPWFTAPTPTNPAFHFDTVGGHRVILCFFGSAQPEAMRALLQGFAQRRGELAGRQTVFFGITINPQDRNLVMPISSYFQLVWDFEAQVSQRYGVYQAQSGRPGVFRPTIFVLNERLQVVALLPIQPDCDHVNQVFDHLDRMPSFSEGRPAEPQAPVLFIPHVLEPDFCEALIQHYEAVGGQPSGFMRQKDGQTVGVMDLTFKRRSDVLIQEQPLLQQINDRILCRVKPEIEKGFQFTISRFERHLVACYTAAEQGFFNRHRDNTTAGTAHRRFAMSLNLNTGDYTGGHLRFPEFGSHLYSPQRGEALIFSCSLLHEATSVTAGRRYALLSFFYDDAGAAVRAENRRFLVQSPQSAPEAEDKTKG
;
A
#
# COMPACT_ATOMS: atom_id res chain seq x y z
N MET A 1 -13.92 14.26 3.44
CA MET A 1 -12.96 13.21 3.01
C MET A 1 -13.06 12.05 3.98
N PRO A 2 -12.91 10.79 3.53
CA PRO A 2 -12.85 9.66 4.45
C PRO A 2 -11.69 9.85 5.45
N ALA A 3 -11.84 9.30 6.65
CA ALA A 3 -10.77 9.30 7.63
C ALA A 3 -9.61 8.41 7.13
N LEU A 4 -8.37 8.84 7.33
CA LEU A 4 -7.19 8.03 7.01
C LEU A 4 -7.18 6.75 7.85
N ALA A 5 -6.75 5.66 7.24
CA ALA A 5 -6.55 4.37 7.89
C ALA A 5 -5.08 3.95 7.86
N ILE A 6 -4.75 2.92 8.64
CA ILE A 6 -3.43 2.26 8.56
C ILE A 6 -3.25 1.72 7.13
N GLY A 7 -2.07 1.94 6.56
CA GLY A 7 -1.74 1.61 5.17
C GLY A 7 -1.96 2.74 4.17
N ASP A 8 -2.70 3.79 4.53
CA ASP A 8 -2.91 4.93 3.63
C ASP A 8 -1.66 5.84 3.57
N PRO A 9 -1.35 6.42 2.40
CA PRO A 9 -0.32 7.45 2.32
C PRO A 9 -0.79 8.72 3.05
N ALA A 10 0.12 9.34 3.81
CA ALA A 10 -0.17 10.58 4.49
C ALA A 10 -0.29 11.73 3.48
N PRO A 11 -1.39 12.53 3.49
CA PRO A 11 -1.54 13.66 2.59
C PRO A 11 -0.41 14.67 2.78
N TRP A 12 0.29 15.00 1.70
CA TRP A 12 1.33 16.03 1.74
C TRP A 12 0.73 17.43 1.92
N PHE A 13 1.46 18.29 2.61
CA PHE A 13 1.07 19.67 2.88
C PHE A 13 2.27 20.61 2.92
N THR A 14 1.99 21.89 2.71
CA THR A 14 2.92 22.98 2.98
C THR A 14 2.31 23.83 4.08
N ALA A 15 3.05 24.04 5.17
CA ALA A 15 2.55 24.82 6.31
C ALA A 15 3.68 25.59 7.00
N PRO A 16 3.38 26.72 7.68
CA PRO A 16 4.36 27.44 8.47
C PRO A 16 4.79 26.65 9.71
N THR A 17 6.07 26.79 10.06
CA THR A 17 6.71 26.25 11.27
C THR A 17 7.46 27.38 12.00
N PRO A 18 7.98 27.18 13.22
CA PRO A 18 8.77 28.20 13.91
C PRO A 18 9.98 28.72 13.11
N THR A 19 10.60 27.87 12.28
CA THR A 19 11.85 28.19 11.57
C THR A 19 11.71 28.29 10.06
N ASN A 20 10.58 27.88 9.48
CA ASN A 20 10.31 27.92 8.04
C ASN A 20 8.85 28.33 7.77
N PRO A 21 8.57 29.48 7.13
CA PRO A 21 7.20 29.93 6.86
C PRO A 21 6.45 29.09 5.82
N ALA A 22 7.14 28.25 5.05
CA ALA A 22 6.56 27.37 4.04
C ALA A 22 7.28 26.01 4.06
N PHE A 23 7.11 25.25 5.14
CA PHE A 23 7.70 23.93 5.26
C PHE A 23 6.96 22.91 4.39
N HIS A 24 7.69 22.23 3.50
CA HIS A 24 7.17 21.19 2.61
C HIS A 24 7.29 19.82 3.29
N PHE A 25 6.16 19.27 3.74
CA PHE A 25 6.14 18.06 4.55
C PHE A 25 6.73 16.84 3.84
N ASP A 26 6.52 16.70 2.52
CA ASP A 26 6.99 15.57 1.72
C ASP A 26 8.52 15.37 1.76
N THR A 27 9.27 16.45 2.04
CA THR A 27 10.74 16.43 2.12
C THR A 27 11.30 15.63 3.30
N VAL A 28 10.47 15.22 4.27
CA VAL A 28 10.89 14.39 5.42
C VAL A 28 10.88 12.89 5.11
N GLY A 29 10.48 12.49 3.91
CA GLY A 29 10.57 11.09 3.47
C GLY A 29 11.95 10.50 3.75
N GLY A 30 11.99 9.21 4.12
CA GLY A 30 13.19 8.55 4.64
C GLY A 30 13.30 8.58 6.17
N HIS A 31 12.60 9.49 6.85
CA HIS A 31 12.44 9.47 8.31
C HIS A 31 11.13 8.81 8.73
N ARG A 32 11.09 8.29 9.95
CA ARG A 32 9.82 8.06 10.64
C ARG A 32 9.25 9.39 11.09
N VAL A 33 7.94 9.48 11.16
CA VAL A 33 7.28 10.74 11.52
C VAL A 33 6.17 10.49 12.53
N ILE A 34 6.10 11.37 13.53
CA ILE A 34 4.93 11.49 14.41
C ILE A 34 4.22 12.80 14.04
N LEU A 35 2.98 12.71 13.59
CA LEU A 35 2.09 13.87 13.42
C LEU A 35 1.09 13.90 14.58
N CYS A 36 1.35 14.76 15.56
CA CYS A 36 0.48 14.95 16.72
C CYS A 36 -0.45 16.14 16.49
N PHE A 37 -1.66 15.88 15.99
CA PHE A 37 -2.71 16.89 15.87
C PHE A 37 -3.35 17.12 17.24
N PHE A 38 -2.82 18.08 18.01
CA PHE A 38 -3.28 18.37 19.37
C PHE A 38 -4.29 19.53 19.42
N GLY A 39 -4.40 20.32 18.35
CA GLY A 39 -5.41 21.35 18.16
C GLY A 39 -5.14 22.64 18.92
N SER A 40 -4.93 22.57 20.24
CA SER A 40 -4.61 23.72 21.09
C SER A 40 -3.80 23.29 22.32
N ALA A 41 -2.81 24.07 22.71
CA ALA A 41 -2.04 23.86 23.94
C ALA A 41 -2.69 24.54 25.16
N GLN A 42 -3.91 25.07 25.06
CA GLN A 42 -4.62 25.61 26.23
C GLN A 42 -4.93 24.52 27.28
N PRO A 43 -5.45 23.33 26.92
CA PRO A 43 -5.68 22.26 27.89
C PRO A 43 -4.35 21.75 28.46
N GLU A 44 -4.28 21.58 29.79
CA GLU A 44 -3.09 21.08 30.48
C GLU A 44 -2.65 19.71 29.97
N ALA A 45 -3.61 18.82 29.69
CA ALA A 45 -3.33 17.50 29.11
C ALA A 45 -2.57 17.58 27.77
N MET A 46 -2.90 18.55 26.90
CA MET A 46 -2.18 18.72 25.63
C MET A 46 -0.77 19.27 25.84
N ARG A 47 -0.59 20.19 26.80
CA ARG A 47 0.76 20.66 27.18
C ARG A 47 1.61 19.53 27.74
N ALA A 48 1.05 18.73 28.64
CA ALA A 48 1.74 17.57 29.21
C ALA A 48 2.15 16.55 28.13
N LEU A 49 1.26 16.27 27.18
CA LEU A 49 1.54 15.40 26.03
C LEU A 49 2.74 15.91 25.21
N LEU A 50 2.72 17.19 24.82
CA LEU A 50 3.81 17.82 24.07
C LEU A 50 5.13 17.81 24.85
N GLN A 51 5.07 18.08 26.16
CA GLN A 51 6.23 18.03 27.04
C GLN A 51 6.81 16.62 27.15
N GLY A 52 5.98 15.58 27.20
CA GLY A 52 6.42 14.18 27.24
C GLY A 52 7.24 13.80 26.00
N PHE A 53 6.78 14.17 24.79
CA PHE A 53 7.59 13.98 23.58
C PHE A 53 8.87 14.83 23.58
N ALA A 54 8.79 16.08 24.05
CA ALA A 54 9.94 16.99 24.11
C ALA A 54 11.04 16.51 25.07
N GLN A 55 10.66 15.87 26.18
CA GLN A 55 11.60 15.23 27.13
C GLN A 55 12.32 14.04 26.49
N ARG A 56 11.64 13.29 25.60
CA ARG A 56 12.19 12.12 24.90
C ARG A 56 12.77 12.44 23.51
N ARG A 57 13.05 13.71 23.20
CA ARG A 57 13.58 14.11 21.88
C ARG A 57 14.90 13.42 21.48
N GLY A 58 15.75 13.06 22.45
CA GLY A 58 16.99 12.32 22.18
C GLY A 58 16.71 10.90 21.70
N GLU A 59 15.68 10.25 22.25
CA GLU A 59 15.22 8.93 21.84
C GLU A 59 14.57 8.95 20.45
N LEU A 60 13.86 10.03 20.11
CA LEU A 60 13.33 10.26 18.76
C LEU A 60 14.46 10.38 17.73
N ALA A 61 15.47 11.20 18.04
CA ALA A 61 16.65 11.36 17.18
C ALA A 61 17.41 10.03 16.98
N GLY A 62 17.60 9.24 18.06
CA GLY A 62 18.22 7.91 17.99
C GLY A 62 17.44 6.90 17.15
N ARG A 63 16.14 7.11 16.97
CA ARG A 63 15.24 6.31 16.11
C ARG A 63 15.02 6.94 14.73
N GLN A 64 15.72 8.02 14.40
CA GLN A 64 15.52 8.79 13.16
C GLN A 64 14.05 9.22 12.95
N THR A 65 13.33 9.49 14.05
CA THR A 65 11.92 9.86 14.07
C THR A 65 11.75 11.35 14.28
N VAL A 66 11.06 12.03 13.38
CA VAL A 66 10.74 13.46 13.48
C VAL A 66 9.36 13.65 14.09
N PHE A 67 9.25 14.45 15.15
CA PHE A 67 7.97 14.83 15.74
C PHE A 67 7.48 16.17 15.21
N PHE A 68 6.22 16.23 14.78
CA PHE A 68 5.49 17.45 14.47
C PHE A 68 4.26 17.56 15.38
N GLY A 69 4.21 18.62 16.19
CA GLY A 69 2.98 19.03 16.86
C GLY A 69 2.19 20.00 15.98
N ILE A 70 0.95 19.68 15.65
CA ILE A 70 0.09 20.49 14.76
C ILE A 70 -1.03 21.16 15.58
N THR A 71 -1.09 22.49 15.51
CA THR A 71 -2.07 23.32 16.21
C THR A 71 -2.89 24.17 15.26
N ILE A 72 -4.16 24.37 15.63
CA ILE A 72 -5.08 25.31 14.96
C ILE A 72 -5.26 26.60 15.79
N ASN A 73 -4.61 26.74 16.94
CA ASN A 73 -4.74 27.88 17.84
C ASN A 73 -3.57 28.89 17.66
N PRO A 74 -3.83 30.12 17.18
CA PRO A 74 -2.80 31.14 17.01
C PRO A 74 -2.04 31.52 18.29
N GLN A 75 -2.63 31.33 19.47
CA GLN A 75 -1.98 31.64 20.75
C GLN A 75 -0.79 30.71 21.04
N ASP A 76 -0.79 29.50 20.46
CA ASP A 76 0.28 28.52 20.65
C ASP A 76 1.59 28.93 19.97
N ARG A 77 1.58 30.03 19.18
CA ARG A 77 2.81 30.65 18.68
C ARG A 77 3.76 31.11 19.79
N ASN A 78 3.22 31.35 20.99
CA ASN A 78 3.99 31.72 22.18
C ASN A 78 4.47 30.50 22.99
N LEU A 79 4.16 29.27 22.56
CA LEU A 79 4.55 28.07 23.27
C LEU A 79 6.08 27.89 23.20
N VAL A 80 6.71 27.76 24.36
CA VAL A 80 8.16 27.52 24.45
C VAL A 80 8.43 26.02 24.42
N MET A 81 8.90 25.54 23.27
CA MET A 81 9.27 24.14 23.03
C MET A 81 10.72 24.03 22.54
N PRO A 82 11.42 22.89 22.78
CA PRO A 82 12.80 22.69 22.32
C PRO A 82 12.83 22.34 20.82
N ILE A 83 12.55 23.33 19.97
CA ILE A 83 12.53 23.18 18.51
C ILE A 83 13.90 22.71 17.99
N SER A 84 13.91 21.68 17.14
CA SER A 84 15.12 21.05 16.57
C SER A 84 14.79 20.28 15.29
N SER A 85 15.77 19.65 14.64
CA SER A 85 15.55 18.82 13.45
C SER A 85 14.60 17.65 13.67
N TYR A 86 14.46 17.15 14.91
CA TYR A 86 13.59 16.01 15.25
C TYR A 86 12.36 16.42 16.08
N PHE A 87 12.16 17.71 16.35
CA PHE A 87 11.02 18.23 17.10
C PHE A 87 10.60 19.59 16.56
N GLN A 88 9.44 19.65 15.92
CA GLN A 88 8.90 20.84 15.28
C GLN A 88 7.44 21.07 15.66
N LEU A 89 6.99 22.32 15.52
CA LEU A 89 5.58 22.66 15.55
C LEU A 89 5.14 23.11 14.16
N VAL A 90 3.87 22.88 13.84
CA VAL A 90 3.23 23.30 12.59
C VAL A 90 2.04 24.19 12.93
N TRP A 91 1.99 25.34 12.27
CA TRP A 91 0.95 26.34 12.40
C TRP A 91 -0.14 26.08 11.35
N ASP A 92 -1.19 25.36 11.73
CA ASP A 92 -2.36 25.05 10.89
C ASP A 92 -3.57 25.90 11.32
N PHE A 93 -3.39 27.21 11.46
CA PHE A 93 -4.40 28.10 12.06
C PHE A 93 -5.71 28.16 11.25
N GLU A 94 -5.65 27.88 9.95
CA GLU A 94 -6.81 27.76 9.06
C GLU A 94 -7.40 26.33 9.05
N ALA A 95 -6.86 25.41 9.84
CA ALA A 95 -7.26 24.01 9.96
C ALA A 95 -7.25 23.22 8.63
N GLN A 96 -6.52 23.67 7.60
CA GLN A 96 -6.50 23.03 6.29
C GLN A 96 -5.82 21.67 6.33
N VAL A 97 -4.70 21.56 7.07
CA VAL A 97 -4.00 20.28 7.25
C VAL A 97 -4.88 19.35 8.09
N SER A 98 -5.46 19.86 9.18
CA SER A 98 -6.34 19.11 10.06
C SER A 98 -7.60 18.57 9.35
N GLN A 99 -8.17 19.31 8.40
CA GLN A 99 -9.25 18.83 7.54
C GLN A 99 -8.79 17.72 6.59
N ARG A 100 -7.58 17.85 6.01
CA ARG A 100 -7.02 16.84 5.11
C ARG A 100 -6.80 15.49 5.79
N TYR A 101 -6.40 15.52 7.06
CA TYR A 101 -6.21 14.32 7.88
C TYR A 101 -7.50 13.83 8.56
N GLY A 102 -8.64 14.50 8.34
CA GLY A 102 -9.94 14.10 8.90
C GLY A 102 -10.08 14.34 10.40
N VAL A 103 -9.17 15.08 11.03
CA VAL A 103 -9.18 15.37 12.48
C VAL A 103 -9.93 16.66 12.81
N TYR A 104 -10.29 17.48 11.82
CA TYR A 104 -11.16 18.64 12.00
C TYR A 104 -12.33 18.63 11.04
N GLN A 105 -13.54 18.89 11.56
CA GLN A 105 -14.76 19.02 10.79
C GLN A 105 -15.39 20.39 11.02
N ALA A 106 -15.41 21.23 9.98
CA ALA A 106 -16.12 22.51 10.02
C ALA A 106 -17.63 22.29 10.17
N GLN A 107 -18.30 23.20 10.87
CA GLN A 107 -19.75 23.19 11.05
C GLN A 107 -20.34 24.56 10.70
N SER A 108 -21.46 24.58 9.98
CA SER A 108 -22.14 25.83 9.64
C SER A 108 -22.78 26.45 10.89
N GLY A 109 -22.40 27.70 11.21
CA GLY A 109 -22.97 28.45 12.33
C GLY A 109 -22.58 27.97 13.73
N ARG A 110 -21.59 27.09 13.85
CA ARG A 110 -21.03 26.59 15.12
C ARG A 110 -19.50 26.45 15.02
N PRO A 111 -18.77 26.46 16.14
CA PRO A 111 -17.36 26.07 16.14
C PRO A 111 -17.19 24.67 15.54
N GLY A 112 -16.15 24.47 14.73
CA GLY A 112 -15.84 23.16 14.17
C GLY A 112 -15.44 22.17 15.27
N VAL A 113 -15.55 20.88 14.96
CA VAL A 113 -15.19 19.80 15.87
C VAL A 113 -13.78 19.32 15.55
N PHE A 114 -12.87 19.48 16.51
CA PHE A 114 -11.52 18.95 16.44
C PHE A 114 -11.42 17.65 17.25
N ARG A 115 -10.78 16.63 16.67
CA ARG A 115 -10.57 15.30 17.27
C ARG A 115 -9.06 15.06 17.38
N PRO A 116 -8.44 15.38 18.53
CA PRO A 116 -7.00 15.25 18.66
C PRO A 116 -6.54 13.82 18.40
N THR A 117 -5.54 13.65 17.54
CA THR A 117 -5.11 12.34 17.03
C THR A 117 -3.62 12.37 16.73
N ILE A 118 -2.92 11.28 17.04
CA ILE A 118 -1.53 11.06 16.67
C ILE A 118 -1.49 10.07 15.51
N PHE A 119 -0.76 10.41 14.45
CA PHE A 119 -0.40 9.48 13.39
C PHE A 119 1.09 9.16 13.50
N VAL A 120 1.44 7.89 13.36
CA VAL A 120 2.82 7.44 13.19
C VAL A 120 2.99 7.00 11.74
N LEU A 121 4.01 7.52 11.08
CA LEU A 121 4.33 7.25 9.70
C LEU A 121 5.68 6.53 9.57
N ASN A 122 5.76 5.62 8.61
CA ASN A 122 7.02 5.00 8.20
C ASN A 122 7.82 5.93 7.26
N GLU A 123 8.97 5.43 6.82
CA GLU A 123 9.94 6.12 5.97
C GLU A 123 9.38 6.46 4.58
N ARG A 124 8.25 5.85 4.20
CA ARG A 124 7.53 6.12 2.94
C ARG A 124 6.39 7.14 3.12
N LEU A 125 6.25 7.72 4.32
CA LEU A 125 5.13 8.57 4.73
C LEU A 125 3.77 7.85 4.66
N GLN A 126 3.76 6.55 4.93
CA GLN A 126 2.53 5.77 5.06
C GLN A 126 2.11 5.67 6.53
N VAL A 127 0.81 5.76 6.80
CA VAL A 127 0.25 5.62 8.16
C VAL A 127 0.45 4.18 8.65
N VAL A 128 1.22 4.00 9.71
CA VAL A 128 1.45 2.69 10.36
C VAL A 128 0.79 2.59 11.74
N ALA A 129 0.43 3.71 12.34
CA ALA A 129 -0.45 3.75 13.52
C ALA A 129 -1.28 5.02 13.58
N LEU A 130 -2.45 4.92 14.20
CA LEU A 130 -3.40 6.02 14.43
C LEU A 130 -3.93 5.90 15.86
N LEU A 131 -3.68 6.93 16.67
CA LEU A 131 -4.04 6.97 18.09
C LEU A 131 -4.91 8.20 18.37
N PRO A 132 -6.25 8.06 18.46
CA PRO A 132 -7.10 9.13 18.95
C PRO A 132 -6.71 9.46 20.39
N ILE A 133 -6.45 10.74 20.67
CA ILE A 133 -5.98 11.16 22.00
C ILE A 133 -7.17 11.16 22.96
N GLN A 134 -7.15 10.20 23.88
CA GLN A 134 -8.11 10.06 24.97
C GLN A 134 -7.53 10.57 26.29
N PRO A 135 -8.38 11.06 27.22
CA PRO A 135 -7.99 11.32 28.60
C PRO A 135 -7.39 10.07 29.26
N ASP A 136 -6.49 10.27 30.22
CA ASP A 136 -5.89 9.23 31.08
C ASP A 136 -5.10 8.12 30.37
N CYS A 137 -4.80 8.29 29.09
CA CYS A 137 -3.95 7.39 28.31
C CYS A 137 -2.53 7.94 28.17
N ASP A 138 -1.54 7.06 28.35
CA ASP A 138 -0.13 7.39 28.12
C ASP A 138 0.23 7.25 26.62
N HIS A 139 -0.22 8.23 25.83
CA HIS A 139 0.00 8.24 24.39
C HIS A 139 1.48 8.34 24.01
N VAL A 140 2.31 8.94 24.87
CA VAL A 140 3.76 9.01 24.61
C VAL A 140 4.32 7.59 24.61
N ASN A 141 4.10 6.82 25.68
CA ASN A 141 4.60 5.45 25.73
C ASN A 141 3.97 4.54 24.65
N GLN A 142 2.67 4.69 24.35
CA GLN A 142 2.05 3.93 23.26
C GLN A 142 2.72 4.18 21.89
N VAL A 143 3.09 5.44 21.60
CA VAL A 143 3.82 5.75 20.37
C VAL A 143 5.22 5.15 20.38
N PHE A 144 5.96 5.22 21.48
CA PHE A 144 7.28 4.61 21.57
C PHE A 144 7.24 3.08 21.47
N ASP A 145 6.24 2.43 22.08
CA ASP A 145 6.01 0.98 21.93
C ASP A 145 5.76 0.59 20.47
N HIS A 146 5.09 1.46 19.69
CA HIS A 146 4.95 1.25 18.25
C HIS A 146 6.27 1.44 17.51
N LEU A 147 7.03 2.49 17.80
CA LEU A 147 8.34 2.73 17.19
C LEU A 147 9.31 1.57 17.45
N ASP A 148 9.25 0.95 18.63
CA ASP A 148 10.13 -0.16 19.02
C ASP A 148 9.77 -1.49 18.32
N ARG A 149 8.54 -1.63 17.83
CA ARG A 149 8.10 -2.79 17.02
C ARG A 149 8.40 -2.62 15.53
N MET A 150 8.74 -1.41 15.09
CA MET A 150 9.08 -1.17 13.69
C MET A 150 10.47 -1.75 13.38
N PRO A 151 10.68 -2.31 12.17
CA PRO A 151 11.98 -2.88 11.77
C PRO A 151 13.12 -1.89 11.96
N SER A 152 14.29 -2.29 12.44
CA SER A 152 15.42 -1.34 12.54
C SER A 152 15.81 -0.78 11.17
N PHE A 153 16.25 0.48 11.15
CA PHE A 153 16.86 1.03 9.94
C PHE A 153 18.04 0.15 9.54
N SER A 154 18.05 -0.27 8.28
CA SER A 154 19.19 -0.98 7.73
C SER A 154 20.36 -0.01 7.59
N GLU A 155 21.55 -0.45 7.99
CA GLU A 155 22.76 0.30 7.70
C GLU A 155 22.87 0.55 6.19
N GLY A 156 23.30 1.75 5.81
CA GLY A 156 23.51 2.09 4.42
C GLY A 156 24.54 1.14 3.79
N ARG A 157 24.11 0.45 2.73
CA ARG A 157 24.96 -0.46 1.95
C ARG A 157 24.90 -0.04 0.48
N PRO A 158 25.98 -0.25 -0.29
CA PRO A 158 25.93 -0.10 -1.74
C PRO A 158 24.77 -0.92 -2.31
N ALA A 159 23.99 -0.32 -3.21
CA ALA A 159 22.89 -1.02 -3.85
C ALA A 159 23.43 -2.13 -4.77
N GLU A 160 22.87 -3.32 -4.66
CA GLU A 160 23.12 -4.40 -5.61
C GLU A 160 22.18 -4.27 -6.82
N PRO A 161 22.60 -4.72 -8.03
CA PRO A 161 21.69 -4.83 -9.17
C PRO A 161 20.50 -5.72 -8.80
N GLN A 162 19.29 -5.18 -8.92
CA GLN A 162 18.05 -5.89 -8.63
C GLN A 162 16.98 -5.59 -9.67
N ALA A 163 15.94 -6.43 -9.72
CA ALA A 163 14.80 -6.19 -10.58
C ALA A 163 14.10 -4.87 -10.23
N PRO A 164 13.60 -4.10 -11.21
CA PRO A 164 12.88 -2.85 -10.98
C PRO A 164 11.45 -3.15 -10.51
N VAL A 165 11.34 -3.63 -9.28
CA VAL A 165 10.08 -4.02 -8.63
C VAL A 165 9.83 -3.11 -7.43
N LEU A 166 8.55 -2.90 -7.12
CA LEU A 166 8.12 -2.02 -6.05
C LEU A 166 7.36 -2.82 -4.99
N PHE A 167 7.93 -2.86 -3.79
CA PHE A 167 7.25 -3.36 -2.60
C PHE A 167 6.39 -2.25 -2.00
N ILE A 168 5.13 -2.56 -1.73
CA ILE A 168 4.17 -1.66 -1.09
C ILE A 168 3.62 -2.36 0.15
N PRO A 169 4.10 -2.01 1.35
CA PRO A 169 3.67 -2.65 2.58
C PRO A 169 2.25 -2.22 2.97
N HIS A 170 1.59 -3.01 3.82
CA HIS A 170 0.30 -2.68 4.44
C HIS A 170 -0.82 -2.31 3.45
N VAL A 171 -0.85 -2.93 2.25
CA VAL A 171 -1.93 -2.70 1.28
C VAL A 171 -3.22 -3.32 1.79
N LEU A 172 -3.18 -4.55 2.31
CA LEU A 172 -4.32 -5.21 2.95
C LEU A 172 -4.05 -5.45 4.44
N GLU A 173 -5.08 -5.27 5.25
CA GLU A 173 -5.03 -5.62 6.67
C GLU A 173 -4.93 -7.14 6.86
N PRO A 174 -4.27 -7.64 7.92
CA PRO A 174 -4.14 -9.08 8.17
C PRO A 174 -5.48 -9.83 8.16
N ASP A 175 -6.51 -9.29 8.82
CA ASP A 175 -7.84 -9.90 8.88
C ASP A 175 -8.52 -9.92 7.51
N PHE A 176 -8.27 -8.91 6.67
CA PHE A 176 -8.80 -8.90 5.31
C PHE A 176 -8.07 -9.91 4.42
N CYS A 177 -6.76 -10.10 4.59
CA CYS A 177 -6.06 -11.21 3.95
C CYS A 177 -6.65 -12.57 4.35
N GLU A 178 -7.02 -12.74 5.62
CA GLU A 178 -7.65 -13.97 6.11
C GLU A 178 -9.01 -14.20 5.45
N ALA A 179 -9.83 -13.15 5.38
CA ALA A 179 -11.14 -13.21 4.74
C ALA A 179 -11.05 -13.62 3.26
N LEU A 180 -10.03 -13.16 2.53
CA LEU A 180 -9.79 -13.57 1.14
C LEU A 180 -9.35 -15.04 1.02
N ILE A 181 -8.56 -15.54 1.97
CA ILE A 181 -8.19 -16.96 2.02
C ILE A 181 -9.43 -17.80 2.35
N GLN A 182 -10.24 -17.41 3.33
CA GLN A 182 -11.48 -18.10 3.68
C GLN A 182 -12.47 -18.12 2.52
N HIS A 183 -12.59 -17.02 1.79
CA HIS A 183 -13.38 -16.95 0.57
C HIS A 183 -12.89 -17.97 -0.48
N TYR A 184 -11.57 -18.04 -0.72
CA TYR A 184 -11.00 -19.05 -1.60
C TYR A 184 -11.34 -20.49 -1.15
N GLU A 185 -11.17 -20.80 0.14
CA GLU A 185 -11.42 -22.14 0.68
C GLU A 185 -12.90 -22.52 0.61
N ALA A 186 -13.82 -21.56 0.79
CA ALA A 186 -15.26 -21.78 0.70
C ALA A 186 -15.73 -22.05 -0.73
N VAL A 187 -15.18 -21.33 -1.72
CA VAL A 187 -15.54 -21.50 -3.14
C VAL A 187 -14.87 -22.73 -3.75
N GLY A 188 -13.63 -23.01 -3.37
CA GLY A 188 -12.81 -24.08 -3.93
C GLY A 188 -12.18 -23.68 -5.27
N GLY A 189 -10.92 -23.27 -5.24
CA GLY A 189 -10.20 -22.84 -6.43
C GLY A 189 -10.09 -23.91 -7.52
N GLN A 190 -10.11 -23.46 -8.76
CA GLN A 190 -10.05 -24.32 -9.95
C GLN A 190 -8.69 -24.22 -10.63
N PRO A 191 -8.14 -25.32 -11.17
CA PRO A 191 -6.89 -25.28 -11.93
C PRO A 191 -6.93 -24.22 -13.03
N SER A 192 -5.89 -23.39 -13.11
CA SER A 192 -5.86 -22.25 -14.03
C SER A 192 -4.73 -22.30 -15.05
N GLY A 193 -5.06 -21.92 -16.27
CA GLY A 193 -4.15 -21.90 -17.41
C GLY A 193 -3.42 -20.57 -17.56
N PHE A 194 -2.79 -20.38 -18.72
CA PHE A 194 -2.16 -19.13 -19.12
C PHE A 194 -2.42 -18.84 -20.60
N MET A 195 -2.19 -17.61 -21.02
CA MET A 195 -2.48 -17.18 -22.39
C MET A 195 -1.31 -17.52 -23.32
N ARG A 196 -1.60 -18.11 -24.48
CA ARG A 196 -0.65 -18.27 -25.59
C ARG A 196 -1.23 -17.72 -26.88
N GLN A 197 -0.33 -17.29 -27.76
CA GLN A 197 -0.67 -16.99 -29.14
C GLN A 197 -0.63 -18.30 -29.94
N LYS A 198 -1.74 -18.65 -30.61
CA LYS A 198 -1.85 -19.80 -31.51
C LYS A 198 -2.67 -19.39 -32.72
N ASP A 199 -2.14 -19.63 -33.92
CA ASP A 199 -2.83 -19.34 -35.20
C ASP A 199 -3.39 -17.92 -35.30
N GLY A 200 -2.64 -16.92 -34.82
CA GLY A 200 -3.06 -15.51 -34.82
C GLY A 200 -4.08 -15.13 -33.74
N GLN A 201 -4.50 -16.07 -32.89
CA GLN A 201 -5.43 -15.84 -31.79
C GLN A 201 -4.77 -16.04 -30.42
N THR A 202 -5.30 -15.35 -29.42
CA THR A 202 -4.94 -15.53 -28.02
C THR A 202 -5.89 -16.55 -27.37
N VAL A 203 -5.34 -17.67 -26.92
CA VAL A 203 -6.08 -18.79 -26.32
C VAL A 203 -5.58 -19.12 -24.92
N GLY A 204 -6.48 -19.56 -24.04
CA GLY A 204 -6.11 -20.12 -22.74
C GLY A 204 -5.63 -21.56 -22.89
N VAL A 205 -4.48 -21.90 -22.30
CA VAL A 205 -3.89 -23.25 -22.36
C VAL A 205 -3.67 -23.78 -20.96
N MET A 206 -4.07 -25.03 -20.75
CA MET A 206 -3.72 -25.83 -19.57
C MET A 206 -2.48 -26.67 -19.89
N ASP A 207 -1.36 -26.37 -19.25
CA ASP A 207 -0.11 -27.13 -19.35
C ASP A 207 0.54 -27.22 -17.97
N LEU A 208 0.39 -28.39 -17.32
CA LEU A 208 0.88 -28.65 -15.96
C LEU A 208 2.41 -28.76 -15.87
N THR A 209 3.12 -28.75 -17.01
CA THR A 209 4.59 -28.63 -17.04
C THR A 209 5.04 -27.17 -17.02
N PHE A 210 4.12 -26.23 -17.30
CA PHE A 210 4.39 -24.80 -17.34
C PHE A 210 3.77 -24.05 -16.15
N LYS A 211 2.59 -24.46 -15.69
CA LYS A 211 1.88 -23.81 -14.58
C LYS A 211 1.08 -24.82 -13.78
N ARG A 212 1.21 -24.76 -12.44
CA ARG A 212 0.40 -25.51 -11.47
C ARG A 212 -0.08 -24.55 -10.41
N ARG A 213 -1.34 -24.12 -10.54
CA ARG A 213 -1.97 -23.12 -9.69
C ARG A 213 -3.48 -23.25 -9.82
N SER A 214 -4.17 -23.04 -8.71
CA SER A 214 -5.62 -22.95 -8.69
C SER A 214 -6.05 -21.54 -8.34
N ASP A 215 -7.06 -21.01 -9.03
CA ASP A 215 -7.53 -19.64 -8.88
C ASP A 215 -9.01 -19.61 -8.51
N VAL A 216 -9.40 -18.63 -7.69
CA VAL A 216 -10.78 -18.16 -7.52
C VAL A 216 -10.86 -16.74 -8.08
N LEU A 217 -11.77 -16.54 -9.04
CA LEU A 217 -12.11 -15.21 -9.53
C LEU A 217 -13.07 -14.55 -8.53
N ILE A 218 -12.71 -13.35 -8.08
CA ILE A 218 -13.58 -12.58 -7.18
C ILE A 218 -14.66 -11.89 -8.03
N GLN A 219 -15.92 -12.15 -7.74
CA GLN A 219 -17.06 -11.60 -8.48
C GLN A 219 -18.07 -10.85 -7.60
N GLU A 220 -18.00 -11.03 -6.28
CA GLU A 220 -18.90 -10.37 -5.34
C GLU A 220 -18.60 -8.88 -5.27
N GLN A 221 -19.55 -8.05 -5.71
CA GLN A 221 -19.38 -6.60 -5.80
C GLN A 221 -18.94 -5.94 -4.48
N PRO A 222 -19.48 -6.29 -3.29
CA PRO A 222 -19.02 -5.69 -2.04
C PRO A 222 -17.56 -6.02 -1.71
N LEU A 223 -17.08 -7.21 -2.08
CA LEU A 223 -15.70 -7.63 -1.84
C LEU A 223 -14.75 -6.99 -2.87
N LEU A 224 -15.17 -6.92 -4.13
CA LEU A 224 -14.45 -6.19 -5.18
C LEU A 224 -14.26 -4.72 -4.83
N GLN A 225 -15.31 -4.04 -4.35
CA GLN A 225 -15.21 -2.64 -3.95
C GLN A 225 -14.17 -2.46 -2.84
N GLN A 226 -14.19 -3.31 -1.81
CA GLN A 226 -13.22 -3.26 -0.72
C GLN A 226 -11.77 -3.46 -1.18
N ILE A 227 -11.54 -4.33 -2.15
CA ILE A 227 -10.21 -4.53 -2.77
C ILE A 227 -9.82 -3.28 -3.57
N ASN A 228 -10.72 -2.79 -4.42
CA ASN A 228 -10.49 -1.65 -5.30
C ASN A 228 -10.16 -0.39 -4.50
N ASP A 229 -10.89 -0.11 -3.43
CA ASP A 229 -10.66 1.06 -2.58
C ASP A 229 -9.23 1.07 -2.01
N ARG A 230 -8.74 -0.10 -1.57
CA ARG A 230 -7.38 -0.25 -1.03
C ARG A 230 -6.32 -0.12 -2.11
N ILE A 231 -6.54 -0.70 -3.29
CA ILE A 231 -5.61 -0.57 -4.42
C ILE A 231 -5.53 0.91 -4.87
N LEU A 232 -6.67 1.58 -5.03
CA LEU A 232 -6.71 2.97 -5.46
C LEU A 232 -6.12 3.92 -4.41
N CYS A 233 -6.33 3.65 -3.13
CA CYS A 233 -5.79 4.47 -2.04
C CYS A 233 -4.30 4.22 -1.80
N ARG A 234 -3.85 2.95 -1.84
CA ARG A 234 -2.53 2.54 -1.30
C ARG A 234 -1.54 2.10 -2.38
N VAL A 235 -2.01 1.55 -3.51
CA VAL A 235 -1.14 1.04 -4.58
C VAL A 235 -0.95 2.07 -5.69
N LYS A 236 -2.03 2.71 -6.16
CA LYS A 236 -1.98 3.68 -7.26
C LYS A 236 -0.99 4.83 -7.00
N PRO A 237 -0.99 5.51 -5.83
CA PRO A 237 -0.06 6.62 -5.59
C PRO A 237 1.41 6.19 -5.60
N GLU A 238 1.71 4.97 -5.15
CA GLU A 238 3.07 4.45 -5.14
C GLU A 238 3.58 4.11 -6.55
N ILE A 239 2.71 3.61 -7.43
CA ILE A 239 3.02 3.40 -8.85
C ILE A 239 3.21 4.75 -9.56
N GLU A 240 2.35 5.73 -9.30
CA GLU A 240 2.50 7.09 -9.84
C GLU A 240 3.84 7.72 -9.40
N LYS A 241 4.18 7.60 -8.12
CA LYS A 241 5.44 8.10 -7.55
C LYS A 241 6.66 7.40 -8.17
N GLY A 242 6.69 6.07 -8.15
CA GLY A 242 7.87 5.29 -8.53
C GLY A 242 8.07 5.12 -10.04
N PHE A 243 6.98 5.10 -10.81
CA PHE A 243 7.02 4.79 -12.24
C PHE A 243 6.43 5.89 -13.14
N GLN A 244 5.94 6.99 -12.57
CA GLN A 244 5.31 8.09 -13.33
C GLN A 244 4.17 7.58 -14.25
N PHE A 245 3.41 6.60 -13.74
CA PHE A 245 2.34 5.94 -14.48
C PHE A 245 1.02 6.03 -13.71
N THR A 246 -0.01 6.57 -14.34
CA THR A 246 -1.37 6.64 -13.76
C THR A 246 -2.18 5.42 -14.19
N ILE A 247 -2.57 4.62 -13.20
CA ILE A 247 -3.52 3.52 -13.40
C ILE A 247 -4.90 4.13 -13.65
N SER A 248 -5.50 3.83 -14.81
CA SER A 248 -6.90 4.19 -15.09
C SER A 248 -7.82 2.98 -15.10
N ARG A 249 -7.27 1.75 -15.21
CA ARG A 249 -8.03 0.50 -15.17
C ARG A 249 -7.19 -0.63 -14.56
N PHE A 250 -7.87 -1.64 -14.07
CA PHE A 250 -7.30 -2.93 -13.73
C PHE A 250 -8.09 -4.05 -14.40
N GLU A 251 -7.43 -5.17 -14.65
CA GLU A 251 -8.11 -6.43 -14.91
C GLU A 251 -8.75 -6.99 -13.63
N ARG A 252 -9.53 -8.04 -13.80
CA ARG A 252 -10.15 -8.80 -12.71
C ARG A 252 -9.16 -9.19 -11.60
N HIS A 253 -9.68 -9.27 -10.37
CA HIS A 253 -8.94 -9.75 -9.21
C HIS A 253 -9.17 -11.24 -9.00
N LEU A 254 -8.10 -11.97 -8.71
CA LEU A 254 -8.19 -13.39 -8.36
C LEU A 254 -7.35 -13.72 -7.13
N VAL A 255 -7.85 -14.65 -6.33
CA VAL A 255 -7.05 -15.30 -5.29
C VAL A 255 -6.46 -16.57 -5.89
N ALA A 256 -5.14 -16.60 -5.98
CA ALA A 256 -4.37 -17.75 -6.43
C ALA A 256 -3.86 -18.57 -5.25
N CYS A 257 -3.90 -19.89 -5.37
CA CYS A 257 -3.27 -20.83 -4.43
C CYS A 257 -2.23 -21.71 -5.14
N TYR A 258 -1.06 -21.81 -4.53
CA TYR A 258 0.01 -22.73 -4.89
C TYR A 258 0.21 -23.71 -3.73
N THR A 259 0.03 -25.00 -3.99
CA THR A 259 0.13 -26.04 -2.95
C THR A 259 1.43 -26.81 -3.06
N ALA A 260 1.98 -27.25 -1.92
CA ALA A 260 3.15 -28.14 -1.91
C ALA A 260 2.86 -29.50 -2.55
N ALA A 261 1.65 -30.02 -2.39
CA ALA A 261 1.23 -31.32 -2.95
C ALA A 261 1.38 -31.38 -4.48
N GLU A 262 1.14 -30.26 -5.15
CA GLU A 262 1.30 -30.15 -6.60
C GLU A 262 2.66 -29.56 -7.01
N GLN A 263 3.51 -29.23 -6.04
CA GLN A 263 4.70 -28.39 -6.20
C GLN A 263 4.39 -27.07 -6.91
N GLY A 264 3.24 -26.45 -6.57
CA GLY A 264 2.62 -25.35 -7.31
C GLY A 264 3.61 -24.26 -7.69
N PHE A 265 3.61 -23.89 -8.97
CA PHE A 265 4.56 -22.96 -9.58
C PHE A 265 3.98 -22.28 -10.82
N PHE A 266 4.67 -21.27 -11.33
CA PHE A 266 4.41 -20.72 -12.66
C PHE A 266 5.74 -20.37 -13.33
N ASN A 267 6.08 -21.09 -14.40
CA ASN A 267 7.36 -20.95 -15.10
C ASN A 267 7.56 -19.57 -15.71
N ARG A 268 8.81 -19.30 -16.10
CA ARG A 268 9.26 -18.04 -16.70
C ARG A 268 8.36 -17.59 -17.84
N HIS A 269 7.76 -16.42 -17.68
CA HIS A 269 6.88 -15.80 -18.66
C HIS A 269 6.95 -14.28 -18.59
N ARG A 270 6.34 -13.64 -19.58
CA ARG A 270 5.98 -12.22 -19.59
C ARG A 270 4.48 -12.14 -19.75
N ASP A 271 3.85 -11.15 -19.13
CA ASP A 271 2.40 -11.07 -19.02
C ASP A 271 1.73 -10.30 -20.15
N ASN A 272 2.49 -9.77 -21.12
CA ASN A 272 1.95 -8.89 -22.17
C ASN A 272 2.36 -9.28 -23.60
N THR A 273 2.77 -10.54 -23.83
CA THR A 273 3.32 -10.97 -25.14
C THR A 273 2.28 -11.53 -26.12
N THR A 274 1.01 -11.68 -25.72
CA THR A 274 -0.07 -12.05 -26.65
C THR A 274 -0.93 -10.84 -26.99
N ALA A 275 -1.67 -10.90 -28.11
CA ALA A 275 -2.57 -9.81 -28.52
C ALA A 275 -3.59 -9.48 -27.42
N GLY A 276 -4.16 -10.50 -26.77
CA GLY A 276 -5.12 -10.33 -25.69
C GLY A 276 -4.56 -9.68 -24.42
N THR A 277 -3.25 -9.78 -24.19
CA THR A 277 -2.60 -9.28 -22.97
C THR A 277 -1.74 -8.03 -23.18
N ALA A 278 -1.53 -7.60 -24.43
CA ALA A 278 -0.62 -6.51 -24.80
C ALA A 278 -0.92 -5.15 -24.12
N HIS A 279 -2.14 -4.98 -23.61
CA HIS A 279 -2.56 -3.78 -22.89
C HIS A 279 -2.00 -3.68 -21.46
N ARG A 280 -1.62 -4.81 -20.85
CA ARG A 280 -1.14 -4.85 -19.47
C ARG A 280 0.19 -4.08 -19.33
N ARG A 281 0.33 -3.32 -18.25
CA ARG A 281 1.53 -2.53 -17.94
C ARG A 281 2.22 -3.05 -16.69
N PHE A 282 1.48 -3.19 -15.60
CA PHE A 282 1.99 -3.72 -14.35
C PHE A 282 1.20 -4.94 -13.90
N ALA A 283 1.89 -5.89 -13.29
CA ALA A 283 1.31 -6.99 -12.55
C ALA A 283 1.44 -6.69 -11.06
N MET A 284 0.42 -7.08 -10.29
CA MET A 284 0.46 -7.11 -8.84
C MET A 284 0.43 -8.54 -8.36
N SER A 285 1.39 -8.89 -7.51
CA SER A 285 1.31 -10.08 -6.65
C SER A 285 1.32 -9.65 -5.20
N LEU A 286 0.18 -9.79 -4.53
CA LEU A 286 0.01 -9.42 -3.12
C LEU A 286 -0.12 -10.69 -2.28
N ASN A 287 0.80 -10.89 -1.33
CA ASN A 287 0.80 -12.10 -0.51
C ASN A 287 -0.30 -12.04 0.56
N LEU A 288 -1.16 -13.06 0.63
CA LEU A 288 -2.23 -13.14 1.64
C LEU A 288 -1.79 -13.89 2.90
N ASN A 289 -0.75 -14.71 2.80
CA ASN A 289 -0.11 -15.37 3.93
C ASN A 289 1.42 -15.41 3.78
N THR A 290 2.10 -15.68 4.88
CA THR A 290 3.55 -15.84 5.03
C THR A 290 3.83 -16.68 6.27
N GLY A 291 4.95 -17.40 6.32
CA GLY A 291 5.32 -18.24 7.47
C GLY A 291 4.78 -19.68 7.39
N ASP A 292 3.60 -19.88 6.83
CA ASP A 292 2.95 -21.21 6.74
C ASP A 292 3.32 -22.03 5.49
N TYR A 293 4.29 -21.56 4.70
CA TYR A 293 4.77 -22.26 3.50
C TYR A 293 6.26 -22.04 3.25
N THR A 294 6.85 -22.88 2.40
CA THR A 294 8.24 -22.77 1.92
C THR A 294 8.26 -22.77 0.39
N GLY A 295 9.15 -21.98 -0.21
CA GLY A 295 9.20 -21.78 -1.67
C GLY A 295 8.18 -20.75 -2.14
N GLY A 296 7.72 -20.83 -3.39
CA GLY A 296 6.70 -19.91 -3.91
C GLY A 296 7.18 -18.48 -4.17
N HIS A 297 8.50 -18.25 -4.18
CA HIS A 297 9.10 -16.93 -4.35
C HIS A 297 8.92 -16.41 -5.78
N LEU A 298 8.85 -15.09 -5.94
CA LEU A 298 9.00 -14.48 -7.25
C LEU A 298 10.49 -14.37 -7.59
N ARG A 299 10.84 -14.63 -8.86
CA ARG A 299 12.21 -14.49 -9.38
C ARG A 299 12.18 -13.78 -10.73
N PHE A 300 13.12 -12.86 -10.92
CA PHE A 300 13.29 -12.08 -12.15
C PHE A 300 14.68 -12.38 -12.74
N PRO A 301 14.84 -13.48 -13.50
CA PRO A 301 16.15 -14.02 -13.88
C PRO A 301 17.01 -13.08 -14.74
N GLU A 302 16.43 -12.07 -15.39
CA GLU A 302 17.18 -11.05 -16.15
C GLU A 302 17.92 -10.05 -15.25
N PHE A 303 17.60 -10.03 -13.94
CA PHE A 303 18.16 -9.08 -12.97
C PHE A 303 18.90 -9.78 -11.82
N GLY A 304 19.29 -11.05 -12.03
CA GLY A 304 20.04 -11.84 -11.06
C GLY A 304 19.22 -12.94 -10.39
N SER A 305 19.77 -13.50 -9.32
CA SER A 305 19.23 -14.68 -8.62
C SER A 305 18.43 -14.34 -7.36
N HIS A 306 18.16 -13.06 -7.11
CA HIS A 306 17.38 -12.63 -5.95
C HIS A 306 15.98 -13.23 -5.97
N LEU A 307 15.51 -13.62 -4.78
CA LEU A 307 14.18 -14.14 -4.53
C LEU A 307 13.37 -13.08 -3.81
N TYR A 308 12.17 -12.81 -4.31
CA TYR A 308 11.28 -11.78 -3.81
C TYR A 308 10.10 -12.44 -3.10
N SER A 309 9.91 -12.09 -1.84
CA SER A 309 8.85 -12.65 -0.99
C SER A 309 8.20 -11.53 -0.19
N PRO A 310 7.07 -10.97 -0.66
CA PRO A 310 6.33 -9.96 0.08
C PRO A 310 5.86 -10.51 1.44
N GLN A 311 5.76 -9.63 2.43
CA GLN A 311 5.09 -9.92 3.69
C GLN A 311 3.58 -10.11 3.47
N ARG A 312 2.87 -10.67 4.46
CA ARG A 312 1.40 -10.72 4.44
C ARG A 312 0.83 -9.31 4.29
N GLY A 313 -0.08 -9.13 3.34
CA GLY A 313 -0.71 -7.84 3.04
C GLY A 313 0.16 -6.88 2.23
N GLU A 314 1.38 -7.27 1.85
CA GLU A 314 2.29 -6.48 1.03
C GLU A 314 2.15 -6.84 -0.46
N ALA A 315 2.13 -5.82 -1.32
CA ALA A 315 2.09 -5.98 -2.76
C ALA A 315 3.49 -5.89 -3.36
N LEU A 316 3.82 -6.79 -4.29
CA LEU A 316 4.91 -6.62 -5.24
C LEU A 316 4.36 -6.19 -6.58
N ILE A 317 4.73 -4.99 -7.02
CA ILE A 317 4.39 -4.45 -8.32
C ILE A 317 5.58 -4.57 -9.25
N PHE A 318 5.35 -5.07 -10.46
CA PHE A 318 6.39 -5.20 -11.47
C PHE A 318 5.83 -5.04 -12.88
N SER A 319 6.67 -4.62 -13.82
CA SER A 319 6.26 -4.48 -15.22
C SER A 319 5.92 -5.85 -15.83
N CYS A 320 4.79 -5.92 -16.54
CA CYS A 320 4.38 -7.13 -17.26
C CYS A 320 5.38 -7.55 -18.35
N SER A 321 6.25 -6.62 -18.76
CA SER A 321 7.33 -6.89 -19.70
C SER A 321 8.52 -7.58 -19.06
N LEU A 322 8.62 -7.74 -17.73
CA LEU A 322 9.77 -8.42 -17.10
C LEU A 322 9.59 -9.94 -17.15
N LEU A 323 10.67 -10.66 -17.46
CA LEU A 323 10.67 -12.11 -17.41
C LEU A 323 10.66 -12.50 -15.95
N HIS A 324 9.65 -13.26 -15.55
CA HIS A 324 9.47 -13.62 -14.15
C HIS A 324 8.81 -14.98 -14.00
N GLU A 325 8.97 -15.56 -12.82
CA GLU A 325 8.38 -16.85 -12.44
C GLU A 325 7.98 -16.82 -10.96
N ALA A 326 7.03 -17.68 -10.60
CA ALA A 326 6.80 -18.09 -9.22
C ALA A 326 7.43 -19.47 -9.03
N THR A 327 8.43 -19.58 -8.16
CA THR A 327 9.13 -20.84 -7.88
C THR A 327 8.19 -21.83 -7.18
N SER A 328 8.54 -23.12 -7.21
CA SER A 328 7.70 -24.15 -6.58
C SER A 328 7.51 -23.91 -5.09
N VAL A 329 6.27 -24.09 -4.62
CA VAL A 329 5.96 -24.28 -3.20
C VAL A 329 6.33 -25.71 -2.83
N THR A 330 7.14 -25.87 -1.79
CA THR A 330 7.66 -27.19 -1.34
C THR A 330 7.06 -27.65 -0.01
N ALA A 331 6.48 -26.73 0.77
CA ALA A 331 5.74 -27.03 1.98
C ALA A 331 4.57 -26.04 2.13
N GLY A 332 3.45 -26.48 2.69
CA GLY A 332 2.29 -25.63 2.94
C GLY A 332 1.51 -25.18 1.71
N ARG A 333 0.80 -24.05 1.85
CA ARG A 333 -0.03 -23.43 0.81
C ARG A 333 0.25 -21.93 0.77
N ARG A 334 0.58 -21.42 -0.41
CA ARG A 334 0.79 -19.97 -0.64
C ARG A 334 -0.45 -19.39 -1.32
N TYR A 335 -1.01 -18.34 -0.72
CA TYR A 335 -2.12 -17.58 -1.29
C TYR A 335 -1.68 -16.18 -1.71
N ALA A 336 -2.13 -15.74 -2.88
CA ALA A 336 -1.84 -14.40 -3.37
C ALA A 336 -3.06 -13.79 -4.08
N LEU A 337 -3.31 -12.51 -3.84
CA LEU A 337 -4.22 -11.70 -4.65
C LEU A 337 -3.45 -11.17 -5.87
N LEU A 338 -3.96 -11.47 -7.06
CA LEU A 338 -3.32 -11.08 -8.33
C LEU A 338 -4.23 -10.16 -9.13
N SER A 339 -3.61 -9.17 -9.78
CA SER A 339 -4.28 -8.25 -10.72
C SER A 339 -3.28 -7.69 -11.74
N PHE A 340 -3.80 -7.06 -12.79
CA PHE A 340 -3.03 -6.35 -13.80
C PHE A 340 -3.54 -4.92 -13.94
N PHE A 341 -2.63 -3.96 -14.08
CA PHE A 341 -2.92 -2.53 -14.21
C PHE A 341 -2.58 -2.01 -15.60
N TYR A 342 -3.39 -1.09 -16.10
CA TYR A 342 -3.18 -0.40 -17.37
C TYR A 342 -3.88 0.98 -17.41
N ASP A 343 -3.58 1.75 -18.44
CA ASP A 343 -4.05 3.12 -18.67
C ASP A 343 -5.06 3.17 -19.83
N ASP A 344 -5.45 4.39 -20.21
CA ASP A 344 -6.36 4.63 -21.33
C ASP A 344 -5.78 4.18 -22.67
N ALA A 345 -4.47 4.35 -22.87
CA ALA A 345 -3.79 3.83 -24.05
C ALA A 345 -3.82 2.30 -24.10
N GLY A 346 -3.55 1.63 -22.98
CA GLY A 346 -3.73 0.18 -22.84
C GLY A 346 -5.16 -0.25 -23.14
N ALA A 347 -6.17 0.49 -22.68
CA ALA A 347 -7.57 0.16 -22.95
C ALA A 347 -7.93 0.26 -24.44
N ALA A 348 -7.37 1.24 -25.16
CA ALA A 348 -7.53 1.33 -26.62
C ALA A 348 -6.93 0.10 -27.32
N VAL A 349 -5.72 -0.32 -26.91
CA VAL A 349 -5.08 -1.56 -27.42
C VAL A 349 -5.96 -2.78 -27.12
N ARG A 350 -6.51 -2.87 -25.90
CA ARG A 350 -7.40 -3.97 -25.50
C ARG A 350 -8.66 -4.02 -26.37
N ALA A 351 -9.25 -2.86 -26.66
CA ALA A 351 -10.43 -2.75 -27.50
C ALA A 351 -10.15 -3.20 -28.95
N GLU A 352 -9.04 -2.74 -29.53
CA GLU A 352 -8.60 -3.16 -30.88
C GLU A 352 -8.33 -4.67 -30.96
N ASN A 353 -7.68 -5.22 -29.93
CA ASN A 353 -7.26 -6.62 -29.92
C ASN A 353 -8.39 -7.60 -29.53
N ARG A 354 -9.59 -7.11 -29.21
CA ARG A 354 -10.75 -7.94 -28.87
C ARG A 354 -11.06 -8.97 -29.96
N ARG A 355 -10.79 -8.65 -31.23
CA ARG A 355 -10.93 -9.54 -32.40
C ARG A 355 -10.01 -10.77 -32.38
N PHE A 356 -8.94 -10.75 -31.60
CA PHE A 356 -7.97 -11.85 -31.50
C PHE A 356 -8.20 -12.72 -30.27
N LEU A 357 -9.21 -12.42 -29.44
CA LEU A 357 -9.55 -13.21 -28.26
C LEU A 357 -10.54 -14.32 -28.62
N VAL A 358 -10.19 -15.56 -28.31
CA VAL A 358 -11.18 -16.65 -28.34
C VAL A 358 -12.07 -16.53 -27.11
N GLN A 359 -13.38 -16.36 -27.30
CA GLN A 359 -14.34 -16.44 -26.21
C GLN A 359 -14.25 -17.84 -25.60
N SER A 360 -13.70 -17.93 -24.39
CA SER A 360 -13.72 -19.16 -23.61
C SER A 360 -15.00 -19.17 -22.76
N PRO A 361 -15.58 -20.32 -22.41
CA PRO A 361 -16.78 -20.38 -21.57
C PRO A 361 -16.62 -19.71 -20.18
N GLN A 362 -15.38 -19.38 -19.78
CA GLN A 362 -15.06 -18.64 -18.56
C GLN A 362 -14.95 -17.11 -18.76
N SER A 363 -15.08 -16.58 -19.97
CA SER A 363 -15.12 -15.14 -20.21
C SER A 363 -16.55 -14.61 -20.05
N ALA A 364 -16.96 -14.37 -18.80
CA ALA A 364 -18.11 -13.52 -18.54
C ALA A 364 -17.86 -12.10 -19.10
N PRO A 365 -18.90 -11.37 -19.55
CA PRO A 365 -18.74 -9.99 -19.96
C PRO A 365 -18.33 -9.15 -18.73
N GLU A 366 -17.08 -8.71 -18.70
CA GLU A 366 -16.55 -7.84 -17.65
C GLU A 366 -17.21 -6.45 -17.78
N ALA A 367 -17.85 -5.98 -16.71
CA ALA A 367 -18.33 -4.61 -16.62
C ALA A 367 -17.11 -3.66 -16.61
N GLU A 368 -17.04 -2.77 -17.60
CA GLU A 368 -16.08 -1.68 -17.62
C GLU A 368 -16.44 -0.70 -16.49
N ASP A 369 -15.85 -0.89 -15.31
CA ASP A 369 -15.90 0.15 -14.28
C ASP A 369 -15.01 1.30 -14.73
N LYS A 370 -15.66 2.37 -15.19
CA LYS A 370 -14.99 3.63 -15.51
C LYS A 370 -14.72 4.32 -14.18
N THR A 371 -13.53 4.13 -13.62
CA THR A 371 -13.04 4.97 -12.53
C THR A 371 -12.93 6.41 -13.02
N LYS A 372 -14.02 7.18 -12.85
CA LYS A 372 -14.00 8.64 -12.77
C LYS A 372 -14.03 8.99 -11.29
N GLY A 373 -12.86 9.33 -10.76
CA GLY A 373 -12.65 9.84 -9.40
C GLY A 373 -11.29 10.47 -9.33
#